data_AF-A0A973H842-F1
#
_entry.id   AF-A0A973H842-F1
#
_cell.length_a   1.000
_cell.length_b   1.000
_cell.length_c   1.000
_cell.angle_alpha   90.00
_cell.angle_beta   90.00
_cell.angle_gamma   90.00
#
_symmetry.space_group_name_H-M   'P 1'
#
loop_
_entity.id
_entity.type
_entity.pdbx_description
1 polymer ?
#
loop_
_entity_poly.entity_id
_entity_poly.type
_entity_poly.pdbx_seq_one_letter_code
_entity_poly.pdbx_strand_id
1 'polypeptide(L)'
;MATINQARKPAPVRPSPRGHVLALAAAFTLGAIIAGGVVFGTTRPSSIEQTADRLRAESALRDKTQIKTLTELARSTRDRLVPVLDGLGRAMPADGAQGPPVATAADVQNWQKAAAAAAGGFADPPSGETATNVARSSLASAVRQIATTVDTYAAARHLTGPARAAAMDLAVRQRADALFTWSIGATALDAVNIDAGHGHQHVFLPTSPGEGALTPDTEPEGSHDS
;
A
#
# COMPACT_ATOMS: atom_id res chain seq x y z
N MET A 1 -85.55 63.80 43.42
CA MET A 1 -85.22 62.63 42.57
C MET A 1 -84.59 63.17 41.29
N ALA A 2 -83.28 63.27 41.07
CA ALA A 2 -82.12 62.37 41.24
C ALA A 2 -81.91 61.40 40.07
N THR A 3 -80.98 61.72 39.15
CA THR A 3 -80.03 60.73 38.59
C THR A 3 -78.80 61.39 37.96
N ILE A 4 -77.66 61.12 38.58
CA ILE A 4 -76.30 61.28 38.05
C ILE A 4 -76.08 60.18 37.00
N ASN A 5 -75.44 60.48 35.87
CA ASN A 5 -74.98 59.42 34.94
C ASN A 5 -73.46 59.53 34.71
N GLN A 6 -72.73 58.59 35.31
CA GLN A 6 -71.30 58.37 35.11
C GLN A 6 -71.04 57.42 33.93
N ALA A 7 -70.17 57.89 33.03
CA ALA A 7 -69.09 57.23 32.29
C ALA A 7 -69.26 55.85 31.58
N ARG A 8 -68.74 55.78 30.34
CA ARG A 8 -68.01 54.59 29.85
C ARG A 8 -66.73 54.99 29.11
N LYS A 9 -65.58 54.52 29.61
CA LYS A 9 -64.32 54.46 28.86
C LYS A 9 -64.43 53.35 27.79
N PRO A 10 -63.88 53.52 26.58
CA PRO A 10 -63.81 52.44 25.61
C PRO A 10 -62.80 51.37 26.05
N ALA A 11 -63.19 50.10 25.91
CA ALA A 11 -62.34 48.94 26.17
C ALA A 11 -61.30 48.75 25.06
N PRO A 12 -60.09 48.23 25.36
CA PRO A 12 -59.07 47.98 24.36
C PRO A 12 -59.48 46.82 23.44
N VAL A 13 -59.33 47.03 22.12
CA VAL A 13 -59.54 46.01 21.09
C VAL A 13 -58.47 44.94 21.25
N ARG A 14 -58.86 43.71 21.61
CA ARG A 14 -57.95 42.55 21.62
C ARG A 14 -57.78 42.03 20.18
N PRO A 15 -56.53 41.86 19.68
CA PRO A 15 -56.31 41.31 18.35
C PRO A 15 -56.70 39.83 18.28
N SER A 16 -57.23 39.44 17.11
CA SER A 16 -57.69 38.09 16.79
C SER A 16 -56.55 37.06 16.81
N PRO A 17 -56.69 35.92 17.50
CA PRO A 17 -55.63 34.90 17.62
C PRO A 17 -55.29 34.21 16.29
N ARG A 18 -56.15 34.28 15.28
CA ARG A 18 -55.92 33.65 13.96
C ARG A 18 -54.85 34.39 13.13
N GLY A 19 -54.70 35.71 13.30
CA GLY A 19 -53.69 36.49 12.59
C GLY A 19 -52.26 36.20 13.09
N HIS A 20 -52.11 35.92 14.39
CA HIS A 20 -50.80 35.62 14.99
C HIS A 20 -50.28 34.23 14.62
N VAL A 21 -51.16 33.23 14.51
CA VAL A 21 -50.77 31.86 14.11
C VAL A 21 -50.34 31.81 12.66
N LEU A 22 -51.02 32.53 11.76
CA LEU A 22 -50.65 32.58 10.34
C LEU A 22 -49.33 33.33 10.13
N ALA A 23 -49.09 34.40 10.88
CA ALA A 23 -47.83 35.15 10.84
C ALA A 23 -46.64 34.34 11.38
N LEU A 24 -46.82 33.56 12.44
CA LEU A 24 -45.79 32.67 12.99
C LEU A 24 -45.45 31.52 12.05
N ALA A 25 -46.45 30.91 11.39
CA ALA A 25 -46.22 29.86 10.41
C ALA A 25 -45.46 30.37 9.17
N ALA A 26 -45.81 31.56 8.67
CA ALA A 26 -45.12 32.20 7.56
C ALA A 26 -43.67 32.55 7.92
N ALA A 27 -43.43 33.10 9.12
CA ALA A 27 -42.09 33.42 9.60
C ALA A 27 -41.22 32.17 9.82
N PHE A 28 -41.79 31.08 10.33
CA PHE A 28 -41.07 29.81 10.51
C PHE A 28 -40.69 29.18 9.17
N THR A 29 -41.62 29.19 8.19
CA THR A 29 -41.36 28.65 6.85
C THR A 29 -40.28 29.46 6.13
N LEU A 30 -40.34 30.79 6.24
CA LEU A 30 -39.32 31.66 5.66
C LEU A 30 -37.95 31.47 6.34
N GLY A 31 -37.94 31.34 7.68
CA GLY A 31 -36.73 31.03 8.45
C GLY A 31 -36.12 29.67 8.08
N ALA A 32 -36.95 28.64 7.86
CA ALA A 32 -36.51 27.31 7.45
C ALA A 32 -35.96 27.29 6.01
N ILE A 33 -36.55 28.05 5.09
CA ILE A 33 -36.05 28.19 3.70
C ILE A 33 -34.72 28.95 3.68
N ILE A 34 -34.60 30.02 4.46
CA ILE A 34 -33.36 30.81 4.54
C ILE A 34 -32.26 29.98 5.22
N ALA A 35 -32.56 29.33 6.35
CA ALA A 35 -31.60 28.49 7.05
C ALA A 35 -31.19 27.27 6.20
N GLY A 36 -32.14 26.60 5.55
CA GLY A 36 -31.88 25.50 4.63
C GLY A 36 -31.03 25.94 3.42
N GLY A 37 -31.31 27.11 2.84
CA GLY A 37 -30.55 27.69 1.72
C GLY A 37 -29.13 28.09 2.10
N VAL A 38 -28.93 28.65 3.30
CA VAL A 38 -27.60 28.99 3.83
C VAL A 38 -26.80 27.73 4.11
N VAL A 39 -27.38 26.73 4.79
CA VAL A 39 -26.72 25.45 5.03
C VAL A 39 -26.35 24.77 3.72
N PHE A 40 -27.26 24.69 2.75
CA PHE A 40 -27.01 24.10 1.42
C PHE A 40 -25.98 24.87 0.59
N GLY A 41 -25.86 26.19 0.80
CA GLY A 41 -24.82 27.01 0.17
C GLY A 41 -23.44 26.81 0.80
N THR A 42 -23.38 26.58 2.12
CA THR A 42 -22.14 26.40 2.87
C THR A 42 -21.61 24.97 2.89
N THR A 43 -22.45 23.96 2.63
CA THR A 43 -22.06 22.54 2.66
C THR A 43 -21.80 21.92 1.29
N ARG A 44 -22.02 22.67 0.20
CA ARG A 44 -21.65 22.20 -1.14
C ARG A 44 -20.13 22.23 -1.27
N PRO A 45 -19.50 21.12 -1.69
CA PRO A 45 -18.07 21.12 -1.97
C PRO A 45 -17.76 22.21 -2.98
N SER A 46 -16.77 23.05 -2.68
CA SER A 46 -16.24 24.06 -3.58
C SER A 46 -15.79 23.42 -4.90
N SER A 47 -15.66 24.20 -5.97
CA SER A 47 -15.15 23.70 -7.26
C SER A 47 -13.74 23.08 -7.14
N ILE A 48 -12.95 23.55 -6.18
CA ILE A 48 -11.64 23.00 -5.83
C ILE A 48 -11.78 21.63 -5.18
N GLU A 49 -12.67 21.47 -4.20
CA GLU A 49 -12.91 20.18 -3.54
C GLU A 49 -13.44 19.13 -4.52
N GLN A 50 -14.39 19.50 -5.39
CA GLN A 50 -14.89 18.58 -6.42
C GLN A 50 -13.80 18.17 -7.41
N THR A 51 -12.88 19.07 -7.73
CA THR A 51 -11.73 18.79 -8.61
C THR A 51 -10.73 17.88 -7.89
N ALA A 52 -10.45 18.14 -6.61
CA ALA A 52 -9.58 17.31 -5.79
C ALA A 52 -10.14 15.88 -5.65
N ASP A 53 -11.43 15.74 -5.39
CA ASP A 53 -12.08 14.44 -5.28
C ASP A 53 -12.08 13.66 -6.60
N ARG A 54 -12.29 14.35 -7.72
CA ARG A 54 -12.14 13.75 -9.05
C ARG A 54 -10.71 13.26 -9.29
N LEU A 55 -9.71 14.09 -9.00
CA LEU A 55 -8.30 13.72 -9.17
C LEU A 55 -7.90 12.55 -8.27
N ARG A 56 -8.42 12.48 -7.03
CA ARG A 56 -8.22 11.32 -6.15
C ARG A 56 -8.84 10.05 -6.72
N ALA A 57 -10.08 10.13 -7.21
CA ALA A 57 -10.76 8.99 -7.82
C ALA A 57 -10.03 8.48 -9.08
N GLU A 58 -9.57 9.38 -9.94
CA GLU A 58 -8.77 9.02 -11.11
C GLU A 58 -7.41 8.41 -10.73
N SER A 59 -6.77 8.93 -9.67
CA SER A 59 -5.51 8.39 -9.17
C SER A 59 -5.68 6.99 -8.59
N ALA A 60 -6.75 6.74 -7.82
CA ALA A 60 -7.08 5.42 -7.30
C ALA A 60 -7.31 4.38 -8.40
N LEU A 61 -7.99 4.76 -9.50
CA LEU A 61 -8.20 3.87 -10.65
C LEU A 61 -6.88 3.51 -11.36
N ARG A 62 -5.97 4.48 -11.52
CA ARG A 62 -4.65 4.23 -12.09
C ARG A 62 -3.82 3.36 -11.16
N ASP A 63 -3.82 3.65 -9.86
CA ASP A 63 -3.06 2.92 -8.87
C ASP A 63 -3.49 1.45 -8.79
N LYS A 64 -4.79 1.16 -8.86
CA LYS A 64 -5.30 -0.22 -8.99
C LYS A 64 -4.68 -0.99 -10.16
N THR A 65 -4.53 -0.34 -11.31
CA THR A 65 -3.86 -0.95 -12.47
C THR A 65 -2.37 -1.18 -12.19
N GLN A 66 -1.70 -0.22 -11.55
CA GLN A 66 -0.29 -0.33 -11.19
C GLN A 66 -0.01 -1.42 -10.15
N ILE A 67 -0.91 -1.59 -9.17
CA ILE A 67 -0.84 -2.65 -8.17
C ILE A 67 -0.87 -4.00 -8.88
N LYS A 68 -1.83 -4.22 -9.78
CA LYS A 68 -1.90 -5.45 -10.57
C LYS A 68 -0.62 -5.70 -11.37
N THR A 69 -0.12 -4.69 -12.09
CA THR A 69 1.14 -4.82 -12.85
C THR A 69 2.33 -5.11 -11.95
N LEU A 70 2.41 -4.49 -10.77
CA LEU A 70 3.46 -4.75 -9.79
C LEU A 70 3.36 -6.17 -9.24
N THR A 71 2.16 -6.68 -8.97
CA THR A 71 1.93 -8.07 -8.55
C THR A 71 2.43 -9.06 -9.60
N GLU A 72 2.09 -8.84 -10.88
CA GLU A 72 2.56 -9.69 -11.99
C GLU A 72 4.09 -9.64 -12.15
N LEU A 73 4.68 -8.45 -12.03
CA LEU A 73 6.14 -8.28 -12.03
C LEU A 73 6.80 -9.01 -10.85
N ALA A 74 6.23 -8.92 -9.64
CA ALA A 74 6.75 -9.58 -8.46
C ALA A 74 6.69 -11.11 -8.59
N ARG A 75 5.57 -11.67 -9.09
CA ARG A 75 5.43 -13.12 -9.35
C ARG A 75 6.45 -13.62 -10.36
N SER A 76 6.54 -12.97 -11.52
CA SER A 76 7.52 -13.36 -12.55
C SER A 76 8.97 -13.19 -12.09
N THR A 77 9.25 -12.19 -11.26
CA THR A 77 10.56 -12.00 -10.64
C THR A 77 10.87 -13.13 -9.66
N ARG A 78 9.92 -13.49 -8.79
CA ARG A 78 10.05 -14.63 -7.88
C ARG A 78 10.39 -15.90 -8.64
N ASP A 79 9.62 -16.24 -9.66
CA ASP A 79 9.81 -17.48 -10.42
C ASP A 79 11.19 -17.53 -11.09
N ARG A 80 11.71 -16.37 -11.52
CA ARG A 80 13.06 -16.24 -12.07
C ARG A 80 14.17 -16.38 -11.02
N LEU A 81 13.94 -15.88 -9.81
CA LEU A 81 14.95 -15.84 -8.74
C LEU A 81 14.99 -17.11 -7.89
N VAL A 82 13.90 -17.89 -7.81
CA VAL A 82 13.86 -19.15 -7.04
C VAL A 82 15.03 -20.09 -7.40
N PRO A 83 15.32 -20.40 -8.68
CA PRO A 83 16.45 -21.26 -9.02
C PRO A 83 17.82 -20.69 -8.62
N VAL A 84 17.95 -19.35 -8.60
CA VAL A 84 19.17 -18.67 -8.16
C VAL A 84 19.35 -18.83 -6.65
N LEU A 85 18.28 -18.60 -5.88
CA LEU A 85 18.29 -18.70 -4.42
C LEU A 85 18.52 -20.13 -3.94
N ASP A 86 17.96 -21.13 -4.63
CA ASP A 86 18.20 -22.55 -4.38
C ASP A 86 19.66 -22.94 -4.69
N GLY A 87 20.21 -22.36 -5.76
CA GLY A 87 21.62 -22.51 -6.12
C GLY A 87 22.56 -21.94 -5.06
N LEU A 88 22.30 -20.70 -4.63
CA LEU A 88 23.06 -20.02 -3.58
C LEU A 88 22.94 -20.73 -2.24
N GLY A 89 21.73 -21.16 -1.85
CA GLY A 89 21.51 -21.87 -0.58
C GLY A 89 22.28 -23.19 -0.48
N ARG A 90 22.43 -23.91 -1.60
CA ARG A 90 23.30 -25.09 -1.67
C ARG A 90 24.78 -24.72 -1.64
N ALA A 91 25.19 -23.69 -2.38
CA ALA A 91 26.59 -23.28 -2.48
C ALA A 91 27.14 -22.61 -1.20
N MET A 92 26.26 -22.01 -0.41
CA MET A 92 26.56 -21.25 0.81
C MET A 92 25.53 -21.59 1.89
N PRO A 93 25.55 -22.82 2.44
CA PRO A 93 24.58 -23.21 3.44
C PRO A 93 24.74 -22.37 4.72
N ALA A 94 23.63 -21.91 5.27
CA ALA A 94 23.59 -20.96 6.39
C ALA A 94 24.12 -21.56 7.71
N ASP A 95 24.11 -22.89 7.85
CA ASP A 95 24.62 -23.63 9.02
C ASP A 95 26.14 -23.87 8.97
N GLY A 96 26.81 -23.39 7.91
CA GLY A 96 28.25 -23.56 7.74
C GLY A 96 28.66 -25.00 7.39
N ALA A 97 27.71 -25.89 7.08
CA ALA A 97 28.03 -27.21 6.57
C ALA A 97 28.86 -27.11 5.28
N GLN A 98 29.70 -28.10 4.98
CA GLN A 98 30.29 -28.15 3.64
C GLN A 98 29.16 -28.38 2.63
N GLY A 99 28.87 -27.35 1.84
CA GLY A 99 27.91 -27.43 0.76
C GLY A 99 28.30 -28.50 -0.28
N PRO A 100 27.37 -28.90 -1.17
CA PRO A 100 27.65 -29.78 -2.30
C PRO A 100 28.77 -29.18 -3.21
N PRO A 101 29.24 -29.89 -4.25
CA PRO A 101 30.30 -29.37 -5.11
C PRO A 101 30.03 -27.93 -5.56
N VAL A 102 31.11 -27.13 -5.54
CA VAL A 102 31.11 -25.70 -5.90
C VAL A 102 30.34 -25.50 -7.20
N ALA A 103 29.35 -24.61 -7.19
CA ALA A 103 28.57 -24.27 -8.38
C ALA A 103 29.51 -23.94 -9.55
N THR A 104 29.21 -24.43 -10.74
CA THR A 104 30.09 -24.27 -11.90
C THR A 104 30.19 -22.80 -12.32
N ALA A 105 31.17 -22.45 -13.15
CA ALA A 105 31.24 -21.09 -13.72
C ALA A 105 30.00 -20.76 -14.56
N ALA A 106 29.44 -21.75 -15.27
CA ALA A 106 28.22 -21.59 -16.05
C ALA A 106 27.01 -21.33 -15.16
N ASP A 107 26.88 -22.02 -14.02
CA ASP A 107 25.80 -21.79 -13.06
C ASP A 107 25.80 -20.35 -12.56
N VAL A 108 26.96 -19.86 -12.12
CA VAL A 108 27.10 -18.49 -11.61
C VAL A 108 26.80 -17.45 -12.68
N GLN A 109 27.28 -17.66 -13.90
CA GLN A 109 26.97 -16.74 -15.00
C GLN A 109 25.46 -16.69 -15.30
N ASN A 110 24.78 -17.84 -15.22
CA ASN A 110 23.33 -17.91 -15.39
C ASN A 110 22.60 -17.19 -14.25
N TRP A 111 23.08 -17.31 -13.01
CA TRP A 111 22.55 -16.59 -11.86
C TRP A 111 22.71 -15.08 -11.99
N GLN A 112 23.89 -14.60 -12.43
CA GLN A 112 24.14 -13.19 -12.68
C GLN A 112 23.18 -12.63 -13.74
N LYS A 113 23.01 -13.35 -14.86
CA LYS A 113 22.06 -12.97 -15.91
C LYS A 113 20.62 -12.91 -15.39
N ALA A 114 20.19 -13.92 -14.62
CA ALA A 114 18.85 -13.97 -14.06
C ALA A 114 18.60 -12.82 -13.07
N ALA A 115 19.54 -12.55 -12.16
CA ALA A 115 19.43 -11.47 -11.18
C ALA A 115 19.48 -10.08 -11.84
N ALA A 116 20.36 -9.88 -12.82
CA ALA A 116 20.43 -8.63 -13.59
C ALA A 116 19.15 -8.39 -14.39
N ALA A 117 18.61 -9.43 -15.03
CA ALA A 117 17.36 -9.31 -15.78
C ALA A 117 16.15 -9.07 -14.86
N ALA A 118 16.15 -9.63 -13.65
CA ALA A 118 15.16 -9.32 -12.62
C ALA A 118 15.27 -7.84 -12.18
N ALA A 119 16.48 -7.34 -11.92
CA ALA A 119 16.71 -5.94 -11.55
C ALA A 119 16.26 -4.97 -12.64
N GLY A 120 16.50 -5.32 -13.92
CA GLY A 120 16.04 -4.54 -15.07
C GLY A 120 14.52 -4.37 -15.14
N GLY A 121 13.75 -5.34 -14.64
CA GLY A 121 12.28 -5.23 -14.56
C GLY A 121 11.78 -4.09 -13.66
N PHE A 122 12.62 -3.59 -12.76
CA PHE A 122 12.29 -2.51 -11.81
C PHE A 122 12.96 -1.17 -12.13
N ALA A 123 13.68 -1.04 -13.25
CA ALA A 123 14.53 0.12 -13.54
C ALA A 123 13.74 1.43 -13.78
N ASP A 124 12.57 1.35 -14.41
CA ASP A 124 11.78 2.51 -14.84
C ASP A 124 10.31 2.40 -14.40
N PRO A 125 10.03 2.50 -13.09
CA PRO A 125 8.67 2.29 -12.63
C PRO A 125 7.77 3.51 -12.90
N PRO A 126 6.50 3.29 -13.27
CA PRO A 126 5.52 4.37 -13.25
C PRO A 126 5.33 4.87 -11.81
N SER A 127 5.13 6.18 -11.65
CA SER A 127 4.78 6.75 -10.34
C SER A 127 3.39 6.28 -9.92
N GLY A 128 3.27 5.70 -8.73
CA GLY A 128 2.01 5.31 -8.12
C GLY A 128 1.72 6.06 -6.82
N GLU A 129 0.73 5.59 -6.08
CA GLU A 129 0.49 6.06 -4.72
C GLU A 129 1.66 5.68 -3.79
N THR A 130 1.72 6.35 -2.64
CA THR A 130 2.86 6.20 -1.71
C THR A 130 3.07 4.75 -1.28
N ALA A 131 2.00 4.04 -0.90
CA ALA A 131 2.09 2.64 -0.46
C ALA A 131 2.59 1.72 -1.60
N THR A 132 2.05 1.89 -2.81
CA THR A 132 2.49 1.17 -4.01
C THR A 132 3.97 1.44 -4.32
N ASN A 133 4.44 2.69 -4.15
CA ASN A 133 5.85 3.04 -4.34
C ASN A 133 6.75 2.42 -3.27
N VAL A 134 6.29 2.32 -2.02
CA VAL A 134 7.04 1.66 -0.93
C VAL A 134 7.20 0.17 -1.24
N ALA A 135 6.11 -0.53 -1.56
CA ALA A 135 6.16 -1.94 -1.93
C ALA A 135 7.14 -2.18 -3.09
N ARG A 136 6.99 -1.38 -4.16
CA ARG A 136 7.87 -1.45 -5.34
C ARG A 136 9.34 -1.20 -5.01
N SER A 137 9.62 -0.16 -4.22
CA SER A 137 11.00 0.22 -3.88
C SER A 137 11.67 -0.84 -3.01
N SER A 138 10.93 -1.46 -2.09
CA SER A 138 11.42 -2.58 -1.28
C SER A 138 11.76 -3.79 -2.14
N LEU A 139 10.84 -4.20 -3.03
CA LEU A 139 11.07 -5.31 -3.98
C LEU A 139 12.28 -5.01 -4.89
N ALA A 140 12.35 -3.82 -5.48
CA ALA A 140 13.48 -3.43 -6.33
C ALA A 140 14.81 -3.43 -5.56
N SER A 141 14.82 -2.97 -4.30
CA SER A 141 15.99 -3.00 -3.43
C SER A 141 16.45 -4.42 -3.14
N ALA A 142 15.52 -5.30 -2.77
CA ALA A 142 15.81 -6.71 -2.53
C ALA A 142 16.43 -7.39 -3.75
N VAL A 143 15.88 -7.16 -4.95
CA VAL A 143 16.43 -7.75 -6.19
C VAL A 143 17.86 -7.27 -6.46
N ARG A 144 18.16 -5.98 -6.22
CA ARG A 144 19.54 -5.46 -6.34
C ARG A 144 20.48 -6.09 -5.30
N GLN A 145 20.01 -6.33 -4.09
CA GLN A 145 20.78 -7.01 -3.05
C GLN A 145 21.02 -8.49 -3.39
N ILE A 146 20.05 -9.18 -4.02
CA ILE A 146 20.24 -10.54 -4.55
C ILE A 146 21.30 -10.55 -5.65
N ALA A 147 21.26 -9.60 -6.59
CA ALA A 147 22.31 -9.48 -7.62
C ALA A 147 23.70 -9.28 -6.98
N THR A 148 23.80 -8.39 -5.99
CA THR A 148 25.03 -8.15 -5.22
C THR A 148 25.52 -9.40 -4.50
N THR A 149 24.61 -10.22 -3.96
CA THR A 149 24.93 -11.49 -3.32
C THR A 149 25.55 -12.47 -4.32
N VAL A 150 24.98 -12.59 -5.52
CA VAL A 150 25.53 -13.45 -6.59
C VAL A 150 26.94 -12.99 -6.98
N ASP A 151 27.17 -11.69 -7.13
CA ASP A 151 28.48 -11.14 -7.47
C ASP A 151 29.50 -11.37 -6.35
N THR A 152 29.08 -11.24 -5.09
CA THR A 152 29.94 -11.53 -3.93
C THR A 152 30.32 -13.00 -3.88
N TYR A 153 29.39 -13.92 -4.14
CA TYR A 153 29.67 -15.36 -4.26
C TYR A 153 30.64 -15.64 -5.42
N ALA A 154 30.43 -15.01 -6.58
CA ALA A 154 31.30 -15.16 -7.74
C ALA A 154 32.74 -14.73 -7.42
N ALA A 155 32.92 -13.59 -6.75
CA ALA A 155 34.23 -13.11 -6.30
C ALA A 155 34.87 -14.05 -5.26
N ALA A 156 34.08 -14.49 -4.27
CA ALA A 156 34.55 -15.37 -3.19
C ALA A 156 35.13 -16.70 -3.70
N ARG A 157 34.61 -17.22 -4.81
CA ARG A 157 35.13 -18.45 -5.44
C ARG A 157 36.59 -18.35 -5.93
N HIS A 158 37.08 -17.14 -6.19
CA HIS A 158 38.46 -16.90 -6.61
C HIS A 158 39.43 -16.71 -5.45
N LEU A 159 38.91 -16.65 -4.22
CA LEU A 159 39.69 -16.52 -2.99
C LEU A 159 40.05 -17.89 -2.41
N THR A 160 40.98 -17.90 -1.47
CA THR A 160 41.36 -19.09 -0.68
C THR A 160 41.49 -18.76 0.80
N GLY A 161 41.53 -19.79 1.65
CA GLY A 161 41.79 -19.64 3.09
C GLY A 161 40.77 -18.75 3.82
N PRO A 162 41.20 -17.99 4.85
CA PRO A 162 40.33 -17.14 5.65
C PRO A 162 39.57 -16.08 4.87
N ALA A 163 40.17 -15.53 3.80
CA ALA A 163 39.52 -14.52 2.96
C ALA A 163 38.30 -15.09 2.22
N ARG A 164 38.39 -16.34 1.71
CA ARG A 164 37.25 -17.04 1.12
C ARG A 164 36.14 -17.25 2.15
N ALA A 165 36.50 -17.70 3.35
CA ALA A 165 35.52 -17.94 4.41
C ALA A 165 34.75 -16.67 4.78
N ALA A 166 35.46 -15.55 4.98
CA ALA A 166 34.86 -14.26 5.28
C ALA A 166 33.96 -13.74 4.15
N ALA A 167 34.35 -13.91 2.89
CA ALA A 167 33.56 -13.48 1.75
C ALA A 167 32.28 -14.33 1.57
N MET A 168 32.36 -15.65 1.79
CA MET A 168 31.18 -16.53 1.76
C MET A 168 30.20 -16.19 2.88
N ASP A 169 30.71 -15.97 4.09
CA ASP A 169 29.92 -15.57 5.25
C ASP A 169 29.23 -14.20 5.03
N LEU A 170 29.91 -13.24 4.39
CA LEU A 170 29.29 -11.99 3.95
C LEU A 170 28.15 -12.23 2.95
N ALA A 171 28.36 -13.09 1.95
CA ALA A 171 27.34 -13.41 0.96
C ALA A 171 26.11 -14.10 1.58
N VAL A 172 26.30 -14.95 2.60
CA VAL A 172 25.19 -15.53 3.37
C VAL A 172 24.35 -14.44 4.05
N ARG A 173 24.99 -13.49 4.74
CA ARG A 173 24.28 -12.36 5.37
C ARG A 173 23.56 -11.47 4.35
N GLN A 174 24.21 -11.13 3.25
CA GLN A 174 23.60 -10.34 2.18
C GLN A 174 22.36 -11.03 1.60
N ARG A 175 22.41 -12.36 1.43
CA ARG A 175 21.24 -13.14 1.00
C ARG A 175 20.09 -13.00 1.99
N ALA A 176 20.36 -13.16 3.29
CA ALA A 176 19.34 -13.02 4.34
C ALA A 176 18.73 -11.62 4.37
N ASP A 177 19.54 -10.57 4.33
CA ASP A 177 19.07 -9.17 4.29
C ASP A 177 18.20 -8.89 3.05
N ALA A 178 18.57 -9.47 1.91
CA ALA A 178 17.80 -9.34 0.67
C ALA A 178 16.43 -10.04 0.76
N LEU A 179 16.38 -11.24 1.33
CA LEU A 179 15.13 -11.98 1.54
C LEU A 179 14.22 -11.28 2.56
N PHE A 180 14.79 -10.73 3.63
CA PHE A 180 14.06 -9.91 4.59
C PHE A 180 13.49 -8.65 3.90
N THR A 181 14.29 -7.93 3.13
CA THR A 181 13.85 -6.76 2.36
C THR A 181 12.74 -7.11 1.35
N TRP A 182 12.84 -8.26 0.70
CA TRP A 182 11.79 -8.76 -0.20
C TRP A 182 10.50 -8.99 0.58
N SER A 183 10.59 -9.63 1.75
CA SER A 183 9.42 -9.95 2.58
C SER A 183 8.65 -8.71 3.02
N ILE A 184 9.34 -7.61 3.35
CA ILE A 184 8.71 -6.30 3.61
C ILE A 184 7.94 -5.80 2.38
N GLY A 185 8.56 -5.90 1.20
CA GLY A 185 7.94 -5.52 -0.07
C GLY A 185 6.73 -6.38 -0.42
N ALA A 186 6.81 -7.69 -0.16
CA ALA A 186 5.73 -8.65 -0.37
C ALA A 186 4.54 -8.37 0.57
N THR A 187 4.79 -8.12 1.86
CA THR A 187 3.74 -7.73 2.82
C THR A 187 3.10 -6.39 2.44
N ALA A 188 3.89 -5.39 2.05
CA ALA A 188 3.34 -4.11 1.61
C ALA A 188 2.52 -4.25 0.33
N LEU A 189 2.96 -5.11 -0.60
CA LEU A 189 2.24 -5.42 -1.83
C LEU A 189 0.93 -6.16 -1.55
N ASP A 190 0.94 -7.11 -0.62
CA ASP A 190 -0.24 -7.84 -0.16
C ASP A 190 -1.31 -6.88 0.37
N ALA A 191 -0.94 -5.99 1.30
CA ALA A 191 -1.83 -4.98 1.87
C ALA A 191 -2.49 -4.09 0.79
N VAL A 192 -1.70 -3.56 -0.17
CA VAL A 192 -2.29 -2.74 -1.24
C VAL A 192 -3.15 -3.55 -2.22
N ASN A 193 -2.92 -4.85 -2.39
CA ASN A 193 -3.80 -5.70 -3.18
C ASN A 193 -5.14 -5.93 -2.47
N ILE A 194 -5.15 -6.12 -1.15
CA ILE A 194 -6.38 -6.20 -0.36
C ILE A 194 -7.18 -4.90 -0.51
N ASP A 195 -6.54 -3.75 -0.26
CA ASP A 195 -7.17 -2.42 -0.37
C ASP A 195 -7.72 -2.15 -1.78
N ALA A 196 -7.04 -2.63 -2.83
CA ALA A 196 -7.49 -2.50 -4.21
C ALA A 196 -8.61 -3.49 -4.61
N GLY A 197 -8.96 -4.43 -3.74
CA GLY A 197 -9.94 -5.49 -4.01
C GLY A 197 -9.41 -6.60 -4.91
N HIS A 198 -8.11 -6.86 -4.89
CA HIS A 198 -7.45 -8.01 -5.53
C HIS A 198 -7.23 -9.19 -4.57
N GLY A 199 -7.46 -8.98 -3.28
CA GLY A 199 -7.31 -10.00 -2.24
C GLY A 199 -5.85 -10.29 -1.91
N HIS A 200 -5.59 -11.29 -1.07
CA HIS A 200 -4.24 -11.66 -0.66
C HIS A 200 -3.36 -12.08 -1.85
N GLN A 201 -2.14 -11.55 -1.92
CA GLN A 201 -1.10 -11.85 -2.91
C GLN A 201 0.22 -12.22 -2.21
N HIS A 202 0.45 -13.51 -2.03
CA HIS A 202 1.58 -14.06 -1.28
C HIS A 202 2.84 -14.25 -2.14
N VAL A 203 3.39 -13.15 -2.65
CA VAL A 203 4.58 -13.17 -3.52
C VAL A 203 5.92 -13.34 -2.77
N PHE A 204 5.98 -14.15 -1.72
CA PHE A 204 7.19 -14.34 -0.91
C PHE A 204 8.25 -15.22 -1.61
N LEU A 205 9.53 -14.91 -1.37
CA LEU A 205 10.66 -15.76 -1.77
C LEU A 205 10.88 -16.89 -0.75
N PRO A 206 11.36 -18.08 -1.18
CA PRO A 206 11.71 -19.15 -0.27
C PRO A 206 12.85 -18.75 0.66
N THR A 207 12.69 -19.00 1.95
CA THR A 207 13.68 -18.72 2.99
C THR A 207 13.99 -19.98 3.79
N SER A 208 15.22 -20.11 4.26
CA SER A 208 15.60 -21.13 5.23
C SER A 208 15.25 -20.70 6.66
N PRO A 209 15.03 -21.63 7.59
CA PRO A 209 14.85 -21.29 9.00
C PRO A 209 16.02 -20.46 9.53
N GLY A 210 15.72 -19.37 10.25
CA GLY A 210 16.73 -18.47 10.83
C GLY A 210 17.13 -17.27 9.95
N GLU A 211 16.61 -17.15 8.72
CA GLU A 211 16.90 -16.00 7.83
C GLU A 211 16.07 -14.75 8.15
N GLY A 212 15.15 -14.82 9.11
CA GLY A 212 14.43 -13.67 9.66
C GLY A 212 13.39 -13.03 8.75
N ALA A 213 13.25 -13.48 7.50
CA ALA A 213 12.23 -13.01 6.57
C ALA A 213 10.81 -13.26 7.09
N LEU A 214 9.90 -12.33 6.80
CA LEU A 214 8.48 -12.50 7.06
C LEU A 214 7.94 -13.61 6.15
N THR A 215 6.98 -14.38 6.65
CA THR A 215 6.24 -15.39 5.90
C THR A 215 4.85 -14.88 5.54
N PRO A 216 4.22 -15.40 4.49
CA PRO A 216 2.80 -15.13 4.25
C PRO A 216 1.97 -15.56 5.46
N ASP A 217 0.81 -14.94 5.64
CA ASP A 217 -0.18 -15.40 6.60
C ASP A 217 -0.84 -16.72 6.12
N THR A 218 -1.82 -17.18 6.88
CA THR A 218 -2.53 -18.44 6.57
C THR A 218 -3.69 -18.28 5.60
N GLU A 219 -4.00 -17.05 5.16
CA GLU A 219 -5.12 -16.80 4.26
C GLU A 219 -4.81 -17.31 2.84
N PRO A 220 -5.80 -17.87 2.13
CA PRO A 220 -5.59 -18.29 0.74
C PRO A 220 -5.36 -17.10 -0.19
N GLU A 221 -4.49 -17.25 -1.20
CA GLU A 221 -4.37 -16.23 -2.25
C GLU A 221 -5.72 -15.90 -2.88
N GLY A 222 -6.00 -14.61 -3.05
CA GLY A 222 -7.25 -14.10 -3.60
C GLY A 222 -8.43 -14.07 -2.63
N SER A 223 -8.26 -14.45 -1.36
CA SER A 223 -9.28 -14.20 -0.32
C SER A 223 -9.34 -12.71 0.05
N HIS A 224 -10.48 -12.29 0.62
CA HIS A 224 -10.76 -10.91 1.01
C HIS A 224 -11.15 -10.75 2.48
N ASP A 225 -11.15 -11.84 3.23
CA ASP A 225 -11.65 -11.85 4.61
C ASP A 225 -10.51 -11.41 5.55
N SER A 226 -10.75 -10.35 6.31
CA SER A 226 -9.92 -9.88 7.44
C SER A 226 -10.76 -9.75 8.69
#